data_AF-A0A520I145-F1
#
_entry.id   AF-A0A520I145-F1
#
_cell.length_a   1.000
_cell.length_b   1.000
_cell.length_c   1.000
_cell.angle_alpha   90.00
_cell.angle_beta   90.00
_cell.angle_gamma   90.00
#
_symmetry.space_group_name_H-M   'P 1'
#
loop_
_entity.id
_entity.type
_entity.pdbx_description
1 polymer ?
#
loop_
_entity_poly.entity_id
_entity_poly.type
_entity_poly.pdbx_seq_one_letter_code
_entity_poly.pdbx_strand_id
1 'polypeptide(L)'
;IPHVTDAIKEFAQAETDDLDFVLCEIGGTVGDIESLPFIEAIRQLRNDLGRGNSVSIHVTLVPYIAAAGELKTKPTQHSVRELAALGVQPDVLVCRCEQPLPESDRAKIALFCNVPKSAVIPALDAKSIYAVPVQYHNEGLDDAVLNAFGIMPGSAPDLSRWTNIMDRLTNPEGEVTIGVVGKYVGLQDAYKSLNEALVHGGIANKVKVNVEWIDAELFEANDADIAARLEPMHAILVPGAFGERGAEGKIASVRFARERDIPYFGICFGMQMACVEGARDLAGIADASSTEFGPTDEPVVGMITEWMNAGGLEKREAGGDLGGTMRLGAYPAKLDGNSVVSTIYGGSDISERHRHRYEVNTAYRERLEQGGLVFS
;
A
#
# COMPACT_ATOMS: atom_id res chain seq x y z
N ILE A 1 18.25 -26.19 9.55
CA ILE A 1 18.15 -27.27 8.54
C ILE A 1 17.95 -28.59 9.29
N PRO A 2 17.00 -29.47 8.91
CA PRO A 2 16.06 -29.32 7.80
C PRO A 2 14.72 -28.67 8.20
N HIS A 3 14.29 -28.75 9.46
CA HIS A 3 12.93 -28.35 9.90
C HIS A 3 12.44 -26.96 9.44
N VAL A 4 13.23 -25.90 9.66
CA VAL A 4 12.85 -24.53 9.26
C VAL A 4 12.83 -24.38 7.74
N THR A 5 13.79 -24.98 7.04
CA THR A 5 13.89 -24.87 5.58
C THR A 5 12.76 -25.66 4.91
N ASP A 6 12.35 -26.79 5.47
CA ASP A 6 11.20 -27.55 4.98
C ASP A 6 9.89 -26.78 5.15
N ALA A 7 9.67 -26.15 6.31
CA ALA A 7 8.49 -25.30 6.51
C ALA A 7 8.42 -24.12 5.51
N ILE A 8 9.57 -23.50 5.18
CA ILE A 8 9.63 -22.45 4.15
C ILE A 8 9.29 -23.01 2.76
N LYS A 9 9.81 -24.19 2.41
CA LYS A 9 9.50 -24.85 1.12
C LYS A 9 8.03 -25.26 1.02
N GLU A 10 7.44 -25.76 2.10
CA GLU A 10 6.01 -26.09 2.18
C GLU A 10 5.17 -24.83 1.99
N PHE A 11 5.52 -23.72 2.66
CA PHE A 11 4.84 -22.44 2.48
C PHE A 11 4.94 -21.94 1.03
N ALA A 12 6.11 -21.99 0.41
CA ALA A 12 6.31 -21.51 -0.96
C ALA A 12 5.56 -22.33 -2.02
N GLN A 13 5.17 -23.57 -1.70
CA GLN A 13 4.45 -24.47 -2.61
C GLN A 13 2.96 -24.62 -2.26
N ALA A 14 2.50 -23.95 -1.19
CA ALA A 14 1.11 -24.00 -0.78
C ALA A 14 0.21 -23.33 -1.83
N GLU A 15 -0.92 -23.97 -2.15
CA GLU A 15 -1.97 -23.43 -3.03
C GLU A 15 -1.47 -23.05 -4.44
N THR A 16 -0.73 -23.96 -5.10
CA THR A 16 -0.11 -23.73 -6.41
C THR A 16 -0.72 -24.52 -7.58
N ASP A 17 -1.77 -25.32 -7.34
CA ASP A 17 -2.31 -26.30 -8.31
C ASP A 17 -2.85 -25.67 -9.62
N ASP A 18 -3.26 -24.41 -9.61
CA ASP A 18 -3.84 -23.68 -10.74
C ASP A 18 -2.96 -22.53 -11.27
N LEU A 19 -1.70 -22.47 -10.84
CA LEU A 19 -0.77 -21.39 -11.18
C LEU A 19 0.30 -21.85 -12.20
N ASP A 20 0.54 -21.03 -13.23
CA ASP A 20 1.66 -21.26 -14.17
C ASP A 20 3.02 -20.87 -13.56
N PHE A 21 3.06 -19.78 -12.77
CA PHE A 21 4.26 -19.23 -12.15
C PHE A 21 3.97 -18.73 -10.75
N VAL A 22 4.92 -18.96 -9.83
CA VAL A 22 4.93 -18.39 -8.48
C VAL A 22 6.12 -17.45 -8.36
N LEU A 23 5.85 -16.20 -7.98
CA LEU A 23 6.89 -15.21 -7.70
C LEU A 23 7.13 -15.15 -6.19
N CYS A 24 8.27 -15.70 -5.75
CA CYS A 24 8.69 -15.64 -4.34
C CYS A 24 9.72 -14.52 -4.13
N GLU A 25 9.30 -13.41 -3.53
CA GLU A 25 10.23 -12.36 -3.09
C GLU A 25 10.85 -12.72 -1.73
N ILE A 26 12.18 -12.70 -1.64
CA ILE A 26 12.90 -12.86 -0.38
C ILE A 26 13.25 -11.47 0.13
N GLY A 27 12.63 -11.07 1.25
CA GLY A 27 12.94 -9.83 1.94
C GLY A 27 14.35 -9.84 2.56
N GLY A 28 14.87 -8.65 2.84
CA GLY A 28 16.22 -8.45 3.38
C GLY A 28 17.29 -8.34 2.28
N THR A 29 18.56 -8.33 2.67
CA THR A 29 19.70 -8.29 1.73
C THR A 29 20.48 -9.60 1.78
N VAL A 30 20.97 -10.06 0.62
CA VAL A 30 21.89 -11.21 0.56
C VAL A 30 23.17 -10.88 1.33
N GLY A 31 23.51 -11.74 2.29
CA GLY A 31 24.63 -11.55 3.22
C GLY A 31 24.18 -11.27 4.66
N ASP A 32 22.92 -10.87 4.86
CA ASP A 32 22.35 -10.70 6.18
C ASP A 32 22.01 -12.04 6.82
N ILE A 33 22.19 -12.14 8.15
CA ILE A 33 21.97 -13.37 8.91
C ILE A 33 20.49 -13.80 8.84
N GLU A 34 19.56 -12.85 8.79
CA GLU A 34 18.12 -13.11 8.72
C GLU A 34 17.69 -13.80 7.41
N SER A 35 18.43 -13.58 6.31
CA SER A 35 18.12 -14.11 4.97
C SER A 35 18.59 -15.54 4.77
N LEU A 36 19.52 -16.05 5.60
CA LEU A 36 20.18 -17.35 5.40
C LEU A 36 19.20 -18.54 5.33
N PRO A 37 18.18 -18.65 6.20
CA PRO A 37 17.22 -19.76 6.10
C PRO A 37 16.42 -19.74 4.79
N PHE A 38 16.07 -18.56 4.28
CA PHE A 38 15.33 -18.42 3.03
C PHE A 38 16.19 -18.79 1.81
N ILE A 39 17.44 -18.32 1.77
CA ILE A 39 18.38 -18.65 0.69
C ILE A 39 18.65 -20.16 0.66
N GLU A 40 18.85 -20.80 1.82
CA GLU A 40 19.03 -22.24 1.88
C GLU A 40 17.76 -23.00 1.46
N ALA A 41 16.57 -22.52 1.84
CA ALA A 41 15.31 -23.12 1.44
C ALA A 41 15.09 -23.06 -0.07
N ILE A 42 15.31 -21.92 -0.73
CA ILE A 42 15.16 -21.83 -2.20
C ILE A 42 16.24 -22.63 -2.94
N ARG A 43 17.44 -22.75 -2.38
CA ARG A 43 18.51 -23.59 -2.94
C ARG A 43 18.11 -25.06 -2.92
N GLN A 44 17.53 -25.53 -1.81
CA GLN A 44 16.98 -26.89 -1.73
C GLN A 44 15.77 -27.06 -2.66
N LEU A 45 14.85 -26.11 -2.68
CA LEU A 45 13.66 -26.15 -3.53
C LEU A 45 14.03 -26.27 -5.01
N ARG A 46 15.04 -25.54 -5.47
CA ARG A 46 15.58 -25.66 -6.83
C ARG A 46 16.10 -27.08 -7.14
N ASN A 47 16.68 -27.77 -6.16
CA ASN A 47 17.10 -29.17 -6.35
C ASN A 47 15.90 -30.12 -6.40
N ASP A 48 14.89 -29.87 -5.56
CA ASP A 48 13.68 -30.70 -5.46
C ASP A 48 12.83 -30.59 -6.74
N LEU A 49 12.64 -29.37 -7.27
CA LEU A 49 11.88 -29.10 -8.50
C LEU A 49 12.64 -29.44 -9.78
N GLY A 50 13.97 -29.42 -9.73
CA GLY A 50 14.84 -29.65 -10.88
C GLY A 50 15.10 -28.39 -11.72
N ARG A 51 16.10 -28.50 -12.61
CA ARG A 51 16.49 -27.40 -13.51
C ARG A 51 15.38 -27.12 -14.52
N GLY A 52 15.09 -25.84 -14.77
CA GLY A 52 14.05 -25.41 -15.70
C GLY A 52 12.66 -25.26 -15.05
N ASN A 53 12.49 -25.66 -13.79
CA ASN A 53 11.24 -25.46 -13.03
C ASN A 53 11.38 -24.41 -11.92
N SER A 54 12.52 -23.70 -11.88
CA SER A 54 12.77 -22.60 -10.96
C SER A 54 13.78 -21.64 -11.59
N VAL A 55 13.56 -20.34 -11.45
CA VAL A 55 14.45 -19.28 -11.95
C VAL A 55 14.81 -18.36 -10.78
N SER A 56 16.11 -18.09 -10.59
CA SER A 56 16.60 -17.13 -9.61
C SER A 56 16.86 -15.79 -10.28
N ILE A 57 16.11 -14.77 -9.86
CA ILE A 57 16.28 -13.38 -10.30
C ILE A 57 16.95 -12.61 -9.15
N HIS A 58 18.14 -12.08 -9.39
CA HIS A 58 18.88 -11.33 -8.36
C HIS A 58 18.90 -9.84 -8.67
N VAL A 59 18.33 -9.04 -7.77
CA VAL A 59 18.31 -7.58 -7.87
C VAL A 59 19.59 -7.03 -7.24
N THR A 60 20.31 -6.18 -7.97
CA THR A 60 21.56 -5.56 -7.52
C THR A 60 21.56 -4.06 -7.80
N LEU A 61 22.45 -3.32 -7.13
CA LEU A 61 22.66 -1.89 -7.35
C LEU A 61 23.95 -1.64 -8.14
N VAL A 62 23.84 -0.89 -9.24
CA VAL A 62 24.96 -0.33 -10.01
C VAL A 62 25.03 1.16 -9.72
N PRO A 63 25.75 1.60 -8.68
CA PRO A 63 25.76 2.99 -8.27
C PRO A 63 26.56 3.86 -9.25
N TYR A 64 26.11 5.09 -9.42
CA TYR A 64 26.86 6.15 -10.10
C TYR A 64 27.69 6.93 -9.07
N ILE A 65 28.97 7.15 -9.37
CA ILE A 65 29.86 7.92 -8.50
C ILE A 65 30.04 9.29 -9.12
N ALA A 66 29.29 10.28 -8.63
CA ALA A 66 29.28 11.64 -9.18
C ALA A 66 30.67 12.28 -9.26
N ALA A 67 31.54 12.03 -8.26
CA ALA A 67 32.90 12.55 -8.24
C ALA A 67 33.81 11.95 -9.34
N ALA A 68 33.50 10.75 -9.82
CA ALA A 68 34.26 10.05 -10.85
C ALA A 68 33.58 10.06 -12.22
N GLY A 69 32.29 10.43 -12.28
CA GLY A 69 31.51 10.49 -13.51
C GLY A 69 31.24 9.12 -14.14
N GLU A 70 31.22 8.04 -13.35
CA GLU A 70 31.10 6.68 -13.88
C GLU A 70 30.25 5.76 -13.00
N LEU A 71 29.64 4.75 -13.64
CA LEU A 71 28.93 3.66 -12.99
C LEU A 71 29.92 2.61 -12.47
N LYS A 72 29.64 2.05 -11.29
CA LYS A 72 30.47 1.01 -10.69
C LYS A 72 29.75 -0.34 -10.69
N THR A 73 30.27 -1.28 -11.46
CA THR A 73 29.74 -2.66 -11.56
C THR A 73 30.24 -3.59 -10.46
N LYS A 74 31.22 -3.16 -9.65
CA LYS A 74 31.86 -3.97 -8.61
C LYS A 74 30.90 -4.44 -7.50
N PRO A 75 29.95 -3.61 -7.01
CA PRO A 75 28.95 -4.06 -6.03
C PRO A 75 28.10 -5.23 -6.54
N THR A 76 27.61 -5.17 -7.79
CA THR A 76 26.90 -6.30 -8.43
C THR A 76 27.76 -7.57 -8.45
N GLN A 77 29.02 -7.48 -8.85
CA GLN A 77 29.93 -8.64 -8.89
C GLN A 77 30.12 -9.28 -7.50
N HIS A 78 30.27 -8.46 -6.46
CA HIS A 78 30.42 -8.98 -5.09
C HIS A 78 29.12 -9.59 -4.58
N SER A 79 27.98 -8.94 -4.84
CA SER A 79 26.67 -9.44 -4.43
C SER A 79 26.35 -10.80 -5.06
N VAL A 80 26.63 -10.98 -6.36
CA VAL A 80 26.48 -12.27 -7.05
C VAL A 80 27.42 -13.32 -6.46
N ARG A 81 28.67 -12.96 -6.13
CA ARG A 81 29.61 -13.88 -5.50
C ARG A 81 29.12 -14.37 -4.14
N GLU A 82 28.55 -13.50 -3.31
CA GLU A 82 28.00 -13.90 -2.01
C GLU A 82 26.78 -14.82 -2.17
N LEU A 83 25.88 -14.52 -3.11
CA LEU A 83 24.76 -15.41 -3.43
C LEU A 83 25.23 -16.80 -3.91
N ALA A 84 26.24 -16.81 -4.79
CA ALA A 84 26.84 -18.03 -5.31
C ALA A 84 27.58 -18.84 -4.24
N ALA A 85 28.21 -18.18 -3.26
CA ALA A 85 28.85 -18.83 -2.12
C ALA A 85 27.83 -19.59 -1.24
N LEU A 86 26.57 -19.16 -1.25
CA LEU A 86 25.44 -19.86 -0.61
C LEU A 86 24.82 -20.94 -1.53
N GLY A 87 25.41 -21.22 -2.68
CA GLY A 87 24.99 -22.27 -3.60
C GLY A 87 23.87 -21.87 -4.56
N VAL A 88 23.55 -20.58 -4.68
CA VAL A 88 22.54 -20.06 -5.60
C VAL A 88 23.23 -19.27 -6.72
N GLN A 89 23.23 -19.80 -7.94
CA GLN A 89 23.63 -19.05 -9.12
C GLN A 89 22.41 -18.32 -9.68
N PRO A 90 22.43 -16.98 -9.82
CA PRO A 90 21.33 -16.26 -10.46
C PRO A 90 21.25 -16.60 -11.94
N ASP A 91 20.03 -16.72 -12.44
CA ASP A 91 19.73 -16.94 -13.86
C ASP A 91 19.53 -15.59 -14.57
N VAL A 92 18.94 -14.61 -13.87
CA VAL A 92 18.72 -13.24 -14.34
C VAL A 92 19.23 -12.23 -13.31
N LEU A 93 19.87 -11.16 -13.77
CA LEU A 93 20.29 -10.02 -12.96
C LEU A 93 19.46 -8.80 -13.30
N VAL A 94 18.85 -8.19 -12.29
CA VAL A 94 18.17 -6.90 -12.42
C VAL A 94 19.08 -5.83 -11.81
N CYS A 95 19.68 -5.01 -12.65
CA CYS A 95 20.69 -4.03 -12.27
C CYS A 95 20.06 -2.66 -12.08
N ARG A 96 19.66 -2.33 -10.83
CA ARG A 96 19.15 -1.01 -10.47
C ARG A 96 20.21 0.06 -10.72
N CYS A 97 19.85 1.10 -11.46
CA CYS A 97 20.77 2.19 -11.78
C CYS A 97 20.02 3.52 -11.98
N GLU A 98 20.66 4.63 -11.66
CA GLU A 98 20.11 5.98 -11.88
C GLU A 98 20.45 6.54 -13.29
N GLN A 99 21.50 6.00 -13.92
CA GLN A 99 21.94 6.38 -15.27
C GLN A 99 21.82 5.18 -16.22
N PRO A 100 21.65 5.40 -17.54
CA PRO A 100 21.64 4.33 -18.53
C PRO A 100 22.91 3.46 -18.42
N LEU A 101 22.74 2.15 -18.34
CA LEU A 101 23.85 1.20 -18.20
C LEU A 101 24.55 1.00 -19.55
N PRO A 102 25.83 1.38 -19.72
CA PRO A 102 26.53 1.20 -20.99
C PRO A 102 26.69 -0.27 -21.36
N GLU A 103 26.63 -0.56 -22.66
CA GLU A 103 26.76 -1.93 -23.19
C GLU A 103 28.07 -2.62 -22.79
N SER A 104 29.14 -1.85 -22.60
CA SER A 104 30.44 -2.34 -22.11
C SER A 104 30.38 -2.79 -20.64
N ASP A 105 29.65 -2.06 -19.80
CA ASP A 105 29.44 -2.41 -18.40
C ASP A 105 28.46 -3.56 -18.24
N ARG A 106 27.39 -3.60 -19.07
CA ARG A 106 26.48 -4.75 -19.17
C ARG A 106 27.23 -6.03 -19.55
N ALA A 107 28.10 -5.98 -20.56
CA ALA A 107 28.94 -7.11 -20.97
C ALA A 107 29.95 -7.52 -19.89
N LYS A 108 30.52 -6.54 -19.17
CA LYS A 108 31.43 -6.78 -18.04
C LYS A 108 30.71 -7.49 -16.89
N ILE A 109 29.51 -7.05 -16.51
CA ILE A 109 28.69 -7.71 -15.50
C ILE A 109 28.39 -9.16 -15.91
N ALA A 110 27.94 -9.36 -17.15
CA ALA A 110 27.64 -10.69 -17.69
C ALA A 110 28.83 -11.64 -17.56
N LEU A 111 30.01 -11.19 -17.99
CA LEU A 111 31.26 -11.96 -17.91
C LEU A 111 31.65 -12.31 -16.47
N PHE A 112 31.67 -11.33 -15.57
CA PHE A 112 32.12 -11.55 -14.19
C PHE A 112 31.11 -12.32 -13.33
N CYS A 113 29.82 -12.21 -13.64
CA CYS A 113 28.74 -12.89 -12.90
C CYS A 113 28.38 -14.25 -13.52
N ASN A 114 29.00 -14.62 -14.64
CA ASN A 114 28.78 -15.86 -15.36
C ASN A 114 27.29 -16.06 -15.76
N VAL A 115 26.69 -15.01 -16.32
CA VAL A 115 25.32 -15.03 -16.87
C VAL A 115 25.32 -14.54 -18.32
N PRO A 116 24.37 -14.96 -19.17
CA PRO A 116 24.22 -14.40 -20.51
C PRO A 116 24.01 -12.88 -20.46
N LYS A 117 24.55 -12.14 -21.43
CA LYS A 117 24.37 -10.68 -21.50
C LYS A 117 22.89 -10.28 -21.60
N SER A 118 22.08 -11.08 -22.29
CA SER A 118 20.63 -10.90 -22.38
C SER A 118 19.92 -11.03 -21.04
N ALA A 119 20.51 -11.74 -20.07
CA ALA A 119 19.97 -11.90 -18.72
C ALA A 119 20.47 -10.84 -17.73
N VAL A 120 21.29 -9.88 -18.17
CA VAL A 120 21.63 -8.68 -17.40
C VAL A 120 20.68 -7.58 -17.81
N ILE A 121 19.68 -7.29 -16.98
CA ILE A 121 18.58 -6.36 -17.28
C ILE A 121 18.87 -5.01 -16.62
N PRO A 122 19.11 -3.93 -17.39
CA PRO A 122 19.16 -2.59 -16.86
C PRO A 122 17.82 -2.20 -16.22
N ALA A 123 17.85 -1.79 -14.96
CA ALA A 123 16.68 -1.32 -14.24
C ALA A 123 16.87 0.15 -13.85
N LEU A 124 16.74 1.01 -14.87
CA LEU A 124 16.80 2.46 -14.70
C LEU A 124 15.71 2.95 -13.76
N ASP A 125 16.00 3.98 -12.96
CA ASP A 125 14.99 4.62 -12.13
C ASP A 125 13.85 5.18 -12.98
N ALA A 126 12.66 4.63 -12.76
CA ALA A 126 11.45 5.02 -13.45
C ALA A 126 10.81 6.23 -12.77
N LYS A 127 10.30 7.18 -13.56
CA LYS A 127 9.54 8.35 -13.04
C LYS A 127 8.25 7.96 -12.31
N SER A 128 7.77 6.74 -12.55
CA SER A 128 6.59 6.18 -11.91
C SER A 128 6.69 4.66 -11.88
N ILE A 129 6.13 4.03 -10.85
CA ILE A 129 6.07 2.57 -10.75
C ILE A 129 5.32 1.93 -11.93
N TYR A 130 4.37 2.65 -12.53
CA TYR A 130 3.59 2.17 -13.68
C TYR A 130 4.39 2.11 -14.99
N ALA A 131 5.56 2.75 -15.05
CA ALA A 131 6.45 2.68 -16.22
C ALA A 131 7.34 1.44 -16.18
N VAL A 132 7.55 0.83 -15.01
CA VAL A 132 8.47 -0.30 -14.81
C VAL A 132 8.17 -1.49 -15.72
N PRO A 133 6.91 -1.94 -15.90
CA PRO A 133 6.62 -3.08 -16.76
C PRO A 133 7.04 -2.87 -18.22
N VAL A 134 6.73 -1.70 -18.80
CA VAL A 134 7.11 -1.36 -20.18
C VAL A 134 8.63 -1.22 -20.30
N GLN A 135 9.27 -0.58 -19.32
CA GLN A 135 10.71 -0.39 -19.31
C GLN A 135 11.45 -1.73 -19.23
N TYR A 136 11.04 -2.64 -18.36
CA TYR A 136 11.68 -3.94 -18.20
C TYR A 136 11.42 -4.87 -19.39
N HIS A 137 10.23 -4.80 -20.00
CA HIS A 137 9.95 -5.50 -21.25
C HIS A 137 10.88 -5.03 -22.38
N ASN A 138 11.07 -3.71 -22.54
CA ASN A 138 11.98 -3.16 -23.54
C ASN A 138 13.44 -3.60 -23.34
N GLU A 139 13.84 -3.93 -22.11
CA GLU A 139 15.17 -4.45 -21.77
C GLU A 139 15.28 -5.98 -21.85
N GLY A 140 14.16 -6.68 -22.11
CA GLY A 140 14.08 -8.12 -22.32
C GLY A 140 13.99 -8.96 -21.04
N LEU A 141 13.42 -8.42 -19.95
CA LEU A 141 13.30 -9.17 -18.68
C LEU A 141 12.45 -10.43 -18.83
N ASP A 142 11.27 -10.31 -19.41
CA ASP A 142 10.34 -11.39 -19.66
C ASP A 142 10.95 -12.45 -20.58
N ASP A 143 11.61 -12.04 -21.66
CA ASP A 143 12.37 -12.96 -22.52
C ASP A 143 13.47 -13.69 -21.75
N ALA A 144 14.24 -12.99 -20.90
CA ALA A 144 15.29 -13.61 -20.10
C ALA A 144 14.73 -14.65 -19.11
N VAL A 145 13.59 -14.36 -18.49
CA VAL A 145 12.90 -15.28 -17.57
C VAL A 145 12.37 -16.50 -18.33
N LEU A 146 11.64 -16.32 -19.44
CA LEU A 146 11.12 -17.43 -20.23
C LEU A 146 12.24 -18.33 -20.77
N ASN A 147 13.33 -17.74 -21.25
CA ASN A 147 14.51 -18.48 -21.70
C ASN A 147 15.15 -19.28 -20.55
N ALA A 148 15.16 -18.76 -19.31
CA ALA A 148 15.69 -19.47 -18.15
C ALA A 148 14.82 -20.68 -17.74
N PHE A 149 13.50 -20.61 -17.95
CA PHE A 149 12.59 -21.76 -17.86
C PHE A 149 12.69 -22.71 -19.07
N GLY A 150 13.36 -22.31 -20.15
CA GLY A 150 13.39 -23.08 -21.41
C GLY A 150 12.07 -23.00 -22.20
N ILE A 151 11.27 -21.96 -21.93
CA ILE A 151 9.98 -21.72 -22.60
C ILE A 151 10.22 -20.81 -23.80
N MET A 152 9.76 -21.24 -24.97
CA MET A 152 9.77 -20.40 -26.17
C MET A 152 8.71 -19.31 -26.02
N PRO A 153 9.07 -18.01 -26.15
CA PRO A 153 8.09 -16.94 -26.08
C PRO A 153 7.05 -17.09 -27.21
N GLY A 154 5.78 -16.86 -26.85
CA GLY A 154 4.66 -16.85 -27.78
C GLY A 154 4.57 -15.52 -28.54
N SER A 155 3.35 -15.00 -28.70
CA SER A 155 3.16 -13.62 -29.17
C SER A 155 3.67 -12.61 -28.13
N ALA A 156 4.14 -11.45 -28.61
CA ALA A 156 4.48 -10.34 -27.74
C ALA A 156 3.31 -9.98 -26.80
N PRO A 157 3.58 -9.65 -25.52
CA PRO A 157 2.53 -9.30 -24.57
C PRO A 157 1.84 -8.00 -24.95
N ASP A 158 0.54 -7.90 -24.69
CA ASP A 158 -0.19 -6.65 -24.84
C ASP A 158 0.12 -5.70 -23.67
N LEU A 159 0.90 -4.66 -23.94
CA LEU A 159 1.26 -3.63 -22.98
C LEU A 159 0.36 -2.39 -23.02
N SER A 160 -0.71 -2.41 -23.83
CA SER A 160 -1.59 -1.26 -24.06
C SER A 160 -2.15 -0.67 -22.76
N ARG A 161 -2.46 -1.51 -21.77
CA ARG A 161 -2.91 -1.07 -20.43
C ARG A 161 -1.87 -0.21 -19.73
N TRP A 162 -0.60 -0.62 -19.72
CA TRP A 162 0.48 0.12 -19.07
C TRP A 162 0.80 1.42 -19.80
N THR A 163 0.82 1.37 -21.14
CA THR A 163 1.00 2.56 -21.97
C THR A 163 -0.14 3.56 -21.75
N ASN A 164 -1.39 3.09 -21.63
CA ASN A 164 -2.53 3.96 -21.34
C ASN A 164 -2.44 4.59 -19.94
N ILE A 165 -2.07 3.82 -18.91
CA ILE A 165 -1.87 4.36 -17.56
C ILE A 165 -0.81 5.48 -17.59
N MET A 166 0.32 5.24 -18.27
CA MET A 166 1.39 6.22 -18.39
C MET A 166 0.93 7.48 -19.13
N ASP A 167 0.20 7.33 -20.24
CA ASP A 167 -0.35 8.47 -20.97
C ASP A 167 -1.23 9.34 -20.09
N ARG A 168 -2.16 8.74 -19.32
CA ARG A 168 -3.04 9.47 -18.39
C ARG A 168 -2.27 10.17 -17.27
N LEU A 169 -1.16 9.61 -16.81
CA LEU A 169 -0.32 10.22 -15.77
C LEU A 169 0.51 11.39 -16.30
N THR A 170 1.02 11.27 -17.53
CA THR A 170 1.89 12.30 -18.13
C THR A 170 1.11 13.42 -18.82
N ASN A 171 -0.12 13.14 -19.27
CA ASN A 171 -0.98 14.06 -20.01
C ASN A 171 -2.34 14.22 -19.30
N PRO A 172 -2.40 14.73 -18.06
CA PRO A 172 -3.66 14.99 -17.38
C PRO A 172 -4.42 16.15 -18.04
N GLU A 173 -5.75 16.08 -18.02
CA GLU A 173 -6.67 17.10 -18.56
C GLU A 173 -7.00 18.19 -17.53
N GLY A 174 -6.59 18.00 -16.27
CA GLY A 174 -6.75 18.95 -15.18
C GLY A 174 -6.03 18.50 -13.92
N GLU A 175 -6.14 19.28 -12.85
CA GLU A 175 -5.58 18.93 -11.55
C GLU A 175 -6.57 19.20 -10.42
N VAL A 176 -6.46 18.42 -9.36
CA VAL A 176 -7.22 18.57 -8.12
C VAL A 176 -6.25 18.47 -6.94
N THR A 177 -6.49 19.29 -5.93
CA THR A 177 -5.68 19.33 -4.71
C THR A 177 -6.50 18.77 -3.56
N ILE A 178 -6.01 17.72 -2.91
CA ILE A 178 -6.67 17.05 -1.78
C ILE A 178 -5.84 17.29 -0.53
N GLY A 179 -6.45 17.91 0.48
CA GLY A 179 -5.84 18.10 1.80
C GLY A 179 -6.01 16.83 2.63
N VAL A 180 -4.90 16.18 3.00
CA VAL A 180 -4.91 14.97 3.84
C VAL A 180 -4.53 15.35 5.26
N VAL A 181 -5.47 15.25 6.20
CA VAL A 181 -5.29 15.62 7.61
C VAL A 181 -4.73 14.44 8.40
N GLY A 182 -3.41 14.33 8.41
CA GLY A 182 -2.67 13.21 8.98
C GLY A 182 -2.09 13.48 10.36
N LYS A 183 -1.59 12.42 11.01
CA LYS A 183 -0.77 12.51 12.24
C LYS A 183 0.74 12.48 11.92
N TYR A 184 1.12 11.86 10.81
CA TYR A 184 2.51 11.62 10.41
C TYR A 184 2.80 12.22 9.03
N VAL A 185 2.75 13.55 8.93
CA VAL A 185 2.98 14.31 7.67
C VAL A 185 4.37 14.02 7.07
N GLY A 186 5.36 13.69 7.89
CA GLY A 186 6.75 13.47 7.46
C GLY A 186 7.11 12.04 7.00
N LEU A 187 6.22 11.05 7.15
CA LEU A 187 6.51 9.66 6.81
C LEU A 187 5.59 9.18 5.67
N GLN A 188 5.96 9.51 4.43
CA GLN A 188 5.16 9.22 3.23
C GLN A 188 4.82 7.72 3.08
N ASP A 189 5.69 6.82 3.53
CA ASP A 189 5.49 5.38 3.46
C ASP A 189 4.32 4.89 4.33
N ALA A 190 3.99 5.59 5.42
CA ALA A 190 2.85 5.24 6.28
C ALA A 190 1.51 5.31 5.54
N TYR A 191 1.46 6.04 4.42
CA TYR A 191 0.26 6.29 3.64
C TYR A 191 0.40 5.83 2.18
N LYS A 192 1.32 4.89 1.88
CA LYS A 192 1.58 4.43 0.50
C LYS A 192 0.30 3.99 -0.22
N SER A 193 -0.50 3.11 0.38
CA SER A 193 -1.75 2.63 -0.24
C SER A 193 -2.78 3.73 -0.45
N LEU A 194 -2.85 4.71 0.46
CA LEU A 194 -3.74 5.86 0.33
C LEU A 194 -3.33 6.74 -0.86
N ASN A 195 -2.03 7.05 -0.95
CA ASN A 195 -1.49 7.82 -2.07
C ASN A 195 -1.74 7.12 -3.41
N GLU A 196 -1.49 5.82 -3.50
CA GLU A 196 -1.76 5.07 -4.75
C GLU A 196 -3.25 5.03 -5.09
N ALA A 197 -4.14 4.89 -4.11
CA ALA A 197 -5.58 4.95 -4.36
C ALA A 197 -6.02 6.31 -4.93
N LEU A 198 -5.48 7.41 -4.41
CA LEU A 198 -5.72 8.75 -4.96
C LEU A 198 -5.17 8.90 -6.37
N VAL A 199 -3.94 8.40 -6.62
CA VAL A 199 -3.33 8.38 -7.96
C VAL A 199 -4.19 7.57 -8.95
N HIS A 200 -4.69 6.40 -8.54
CA HIS A 200 -5.61 5.59 -9.34
C HIS A 200 -6.92 6.33 -9.66
N GLY A 201 -7.49 7.05 -8.67
CA GLY A 201 -8.64 7.93 -8.90
C GLY A 201 -8.35 9.01 -9.94
N GLY A 202 -7.16 9.62 -9.87
CA GLY A 202 -6.66 10.55 -10.87
C GLY A 202 -6.54 9.93 -12.27
N ILE A 203 -5.91 8.74 -12.38
CA ILE A 203 -5.79 7.99 -13.63
C ILE A 203 -7.15 7.69 -14.23
N ALA A 204 -8.13 7.25 -13.43
CA ALA A 204 -9.47 6.95 -13.91
C ALA A 204 -10.16 8.17 -14.54
N ASN A 205 -9.92 9.36 -13.97
CA ASN A 205 -10.52 10.63 -14.38
C ASN A 205 -9.63 11.50 -15.28
N LYS A 206 -8.43 11.02 -15.64
CA LYS A 206 -7.38 11.80 -16.33
C LYS A 206 -7.05 13.14 -15.66
N VAL A 207 -7.04 13.18 -14.34
CA VAL A 207 -6.64 14.37 -13.58
C VAL A 207 -5.43 14.06 -12.72
N LYS A 208 -4.57 15.05 -12.55
CA LYS A 208 -3.46 14.98 -11.59
C LYS A 208 -3.99 15.25 -10.19
N VAL A 209 -3.77 14.32 -9.27
CA VAL A 209 -4.09 14.54 -7.85
C VAL A 209 -2.85 15.05 -7.13
N ASN A 210 -2.91 16.30 -6.67
CA ASN A 210 -1.93 16.91 -5.79
C ASN A 210 -2.34 16.64 -4.33
N VAL A 211 -1.47 15.98 -3.56
CA VAL A 211 -1.75 15.66 -2.15
C VAL A 211 -1.02 16.65 -1.26
N GLU A 212 -1.79 17.43 -0.50
CA GLU A 212 -1.26 18.37 0.48
C GLU A 212 -1.41 17.78 1.88
N TRP A 213 -0.28 17.54 2.53
CA TRP A 213 -0.27 16.92 3.86
C TRP A 213 -0.43 17.99 4.93
N ILE A 214 -1.47 17.83 5.74
CA ILE A 214 -1.86 18.78 6.78
C ILE A 214 -1.72 18.09 8.13
N ASP A 215 -0.97 18.70 9.02
CA ASP A 215 -0.87 18.21 10.40
C ASP A 215 -2.20 18.46 11.11
N ALA A 216 -2.74 17.43 11.76
CA ALA A 216 -3.96 17.58 12.56
C ALA A 216 -3.79 18.62 13.68
N GLU A 217 -2.58 18.86 14.19
CA GLU A 217 -2.30 19.91 15.20
C GLU A 217 -2.45 21.33 14.63
N LEU A 218 -2.44 21.51 13.30
CA LEU A 218 -2.70 22.82 12.68
C LEU A 218 -4.08 23.38 13.07
N PHE A 219 -5.04 22.49 13.34
CA PHE A 219 -6.40 22.87 13.70
C PHE A 219 -6.55 23.33 15.16
N GLU A 220 -5.44 23.38 15.91
CA GLU A 220 -5.35 24.09 17.20
C GLU A 220 -4.96 25.57 17.02
N ALA A 221 -4.59 25.98 15.80
CA ALA A 221 -4.34 27.38 15.46
C ALA A 221 -5.65 28.19 15.34
N ASN A 222 -5.54 29.49 15.10
CA ASN A 222 -6.74 30.33 14.90
C ASN A 222 -7.45 29.99 13.56
N ASP A 223 -8.75 30.27 13.50
CA ASP A 223 -9.60 29.96 12.33
C ASP A 223 -9.11 30.59 11.01
N ALA A 224 -8.44 31.75 11.08
CA ALA A 224 -7.94 32.44 9.89
C ALA A 224 -6.76 31.69 9.26
N ASP A 225 -5.85 31.14 10.07
CA ASP A 225 -4.71 30.35 9.61
C ASP A 225 -5.15 29.00 9.03
N ILE A 226 -6.17 28.38 9.63
CA ILE A 226 -6.79 27.14 9.14
C ILE A 226 -7.45 27.39 7.78
N ALA A 227 -8.26 28.45 7.68
CA ALA A 227 -8.93 28.82 6.43
C ALA A 227 -7.93 29.07 5.30
N ALA A 228 -6.88 29.86 5.55
CA ALA A 228 -5.86 30.14 4.54
C ALA A 228 -5.15 28.89 4.01
N ARG A 229 -5.04 27.83 4.82
CA ARG A 229 -4.43 26.55 4.43
C ARG A 229 -5.38 25.61 3.70
N LEU A 230 -6.68 25.65 4.02
CA LEU A 230 -7.67 24.74 3.48
C LEU A 230 -8.45 25.29 2.29
N GLU A 231 -8.55 26.62 2.14
CA GLU A 231 -9.20 27.28 1.01
C GLU A 231 -8.67 26.83 -0.37
N PRO A 232 -7.35 26.55 -0.56
CA PRO A 232 -6.86 26.03 -1.82
C PRO A 232 -7.22 24.56 -2.10
N MET A 233 -7.82 23.84 -1.14
CA MET A 233 -8.13 22.41 -1.26
C MET A 233 -9.49 22.21 -1.92
N HIS A 234 -9.55 21.24 -2.85
CA HIS A 234 -10.78 20.83 -3.53
C HIS A 234 -11.55 19.76 -2.74
N ALA A 235 -10.87 19.06 -1.84
CA ALA A 235 -11.44 18.07 -0.94
C ALA A 235 -10.56 17.89 0.30
N ILE A 236 -11.16 17.42 1.39
CA ILE A 236 -10.47 17.07 2.63
C ILE A 236 -10.61 15.56 2.85
N LEU A 237 -9.50 14.88 3.10
CA LEU A 237 -9.44 13.48 3.44
C LEU A 237 -8.85 13.29 4.84
N VAL A 238 -9.56 12.55 5.68
CA VAL A 238 -9.06 12.16 7.01
C VAL A 238 -8.80 10.64 7.00
N PRO A 239 -7.53 10.21 7.03
CA PRO A 239 -7.19 8.80 6.99
C PRO A 239 -7.40 8.12 8.35
N GLY A 240 -7.19 6.81 8.39
CA GLY A 240 -7.12 6.07 9.65
C GLY A 240 -6.01 6.60 10.55
N ALA A 241 -6.29 6.65 11.86
CA ALA A 241 -5.36 7.02 12.91
C ALA A 241 -5.65 6.20 14.17
N PHE A 242 -4.81 6.36 15.19
CA PHE A 242 -4.98 5.72 16.49
C PHE A 242 -4.62 6.68 17.61
N GLY A 243 -5.39 6.58 18.70
CA GLY A 243 -5.25 7.37 19.93
C GLY A 243 -5.77 8.81 19.82
N GLU A 244 -5.72 9.51 20.95
CA GLU A 244 -6.31 10.85 21.15
C GLU A 244 -5.57 11.97 20.40
N ARG A 245 -4.25 11.84 20.20
CA ARG A 245 -3.44 12.92 19.64
C ARG A 245 -3.91 13.32 18.24
N GLY A 246 -4.29 14.59 18.10
CA GLY A 246 -4.79 15.18 16.86
C GLY A 246 -6.22 14.73 16.50
N ALA A 247 -7.01 14.23 17.44
CA ALA A 247 -8.42 13.91 17.24
C ALA A 247 -9.27 15.19 17.11
N GLU A 248 -9.12 16.14 18.03
CA GLU A 248 -9.86 17.41 18.00
C GLU A 248 -9.60 18.20 16.71
N GLY A 249 -8.37 18.19 16.21
CA GLY A 249 -8.06 18.82 14.93
C GLY A 249 -8.72 18.14 13.73
N LYS A 250 -8.89 16.82 13.77
CA LYS A 250 -9.67 16.10 12.73
C LYS A 250 -11.15 16.42 12.82
N ILE A 251 -11.73 16.48 14.03
CA ILE A 251 -13.12 16.91 14.26
C ILE A 251 -13.33 18.32 13.70
N ALA A 252 -12.42 19.25 13.99
CA ALA A 252 -12.45 20.60 13.45
C ALA A 252 -12.37 20.63 11.91
N SER A 253 -11.58 19.73 11.29
CA SER A 253 -11.52 19.60 9.83
C SER A 253 -12.85 19.13 9.22
N VAL A 254 -13.61 18.27 9.92
CA VAL A 254 -14.96 17.86 9.49
C VAL A 254 -15.89 19.07 9.50
N ARG A 255 -15.91 19.81 10.62
CA ARG A 255 -16.73 21.02 10.75
C ARG A 255 -16.40 22.02 9.65
N PHE A 256 -15.11 22.28 9.43
CA PHE A 256 -14.65 23.19 8.38
C PHE A 256 -15.15 22.77 7.00
N ALA A 257 -15.03 21.48 6.66
CA ALA A 257 -15.48 20.95 5.37
C ALA A 257 -16.99 21.10 5.21
N ARG A 258 -17.76 20.72 6.23
CA ARG A 258 -19.24 20.77 6.24
C ARG A 258 -19.76 22.21 6.11
N GLU A 259 -19.24 23.15 6.90
CA GLU A 259 -19.70 24.54 6.89
C GLU A 259 -19.40 25.29 5.58
N ARG A 260 -18.48 24.76 4.76
CA ARG A 260 -18.03 25.39 3.50
C ARG A 260 -18.36 24.57 2.26
N ASP A 261 -19.16 23.52 2.39
CA ASP A 261 -19.54 22.61 1.30
C ASP A 261 -18.32 22.01 0.55
N ILE A 262 -17.24 21.74 1.29
CA ILE A 262 -16.03 21.09 0.74
C ILE A 262 -16.22 19.57 0.84
N PRO A 263 -16.00 18.79 -0.24
CA PRO A 263 -16.05 17.34 -0.21
C PRO A 263 -15.15 16.76 0.89
N TYR A 264 -15.73 15.89 1.72
CA TYR A 264 -15.04 15.22 2.82
C TYR A 264 -15.01 13.71 2.60
N PHE A 265 -13.86 13.07 2.83
CA PHE A 265 -13.73 11.61 2.83
C PHE A 265 -13.01 11.11 4.08
N GLY A 266 -13.77 10.49 4.99
CA GLY A 266 -13.27 9.95 6.25
C GLY A 266 -13.07 8.43 6.19
N ILE A 267 -11.84 7.96 6.38
CA ILE A 267 -11.53 6.53 6.39
C ILE A 267 -11.37 6.07 7.84
N CYS A 268 -12.20 5.10 8.25
CA CYS A 268 -12.14 4.50 9.60
C CYS A 268 -12.23 5.55 10.71
N PHE A 269 -11.09 5.97 11.27
CA PHE A 269 -11.02 7.05 12.26
C PHE A 269 -11.61 8.35 11.73
N GLY A 270 -11.40 8.69 10.45
CA GLY A 270 -12.02 9.86 9.85
C GLY A 270 -13.56 9.82 9.84
N MET A 271 -14.15 8.65 9.60
CA MET A 271 -15.60 8.47 9.70
C MET A 271 -16.08 8.61 11.15
N GLN A 272 -15.33 8.05 12.11
CA GLN A 272 -15.62 8.20 13.55
C GLN A 272 -15.61 9.67 13.99
N MET A 273 -14.61 10.45 13.56
CA MET A 273 -14.54 11.88 13.87
C MET A 273 -15.70 12.67 13.26
N ALA A 274 -16.21 12.26 12.09
CA ALA A 274 -17.39 12.87 11.51
C ALA A 274 -18.67 12.58 12.31
N CYS A 275 -18.80 11.39 12.89
CA CYS A 275 -19.91 11.08 13.80
C CYS A 275 -19.82 11.88 15.11
N VAL A 276 -18.62 12.06 15.66
CA VAL A 276 -18.41 12.89 16.86
C VAL A 276 -18.71 14.37 16.55
N GLU A 277 -18.25 14.91 15.42
CA GLU A 277 -18.58 16.29 15.01
C GLU A 277 -20.08 16.48 14.82
N GLY A 278 -20.75 15.56 14.11
CA GLY A 278 -22.20 15.60 13.92
C GLY A 278 -22.98 15.49 15.23
N ALA A 279 -22.49 14.71 16.18
CA ALA A 279 -23.09 14.64 17.52
C ALA A 279 -22.98 15.98 18.25
N ARG A 280 -21.80 16.60 18.24
CA ARG A 280 -21.53 17.86 18.93
C ARG A 280 -22.30 19.03 18.31
N ASP A 281 -22.22 19.19 17.00
CA ASP A 281 -22.71 20.40 16.32
C ASP A 281 -24.18 20.27 15.86
N LEU A 282 -24.57 19.11 15.32
CA LEU A 282 -25.89 18.93 14.70
C LEU A 282 -26.92 18.31 15.65
N ALA A 283 -26.49 17.42 16.55
CA ALA A 283 -27.38 16.74 17.50
C ALA A 283 -27.36 17.36 18.93
N GLY A 284 -26.58 18.43 19.14
CA GLY A 284 -26.53 19.18 20.41
C GLY A 284 -25.88 18.43 21.58
N ILE A 285 -25.04 17.44 21.30
CA ILE A 285 -24.35 16.60 22.30
C ILE A 285 -22.94 17.15 22.52
N ALA A 286 -22.83 18.29 23.21
CA ALA A 286 -21.56 19.02 23.34
C ALA A 286 -20.40 18.16 23.85
N ASP A 287 -20.66 17.22 24.77
CA ASP A 287 -19.65 16.37 25.40
C ASP A 287 -19.44 15.02 24.67
N ALA A 288 -20.01 14.85 23.47
CA ALA A 288 -19.83 13.65 22.66
C ALA A 288 -18.35 13.33 22.43
N SER A 289 -17.95 12.08 22.66
CA SER A 289 -16.57 11.64 22.56
C SER A 289 -16.44 10.16 22.17
N SER A 290 -15.19 9.73 22.02
CA SER A 290 -14.81 8.33 21.85
C SER A 290 -14.26 7.77 23.16
N THR A 291 -14.65 6.55 23.53
CA THR A 291 -14.01 5.85 24.66
C THR A 291 -12.52 5.55 24.43
N GLU A 292 -12.03 5.70 23.18
CA GLU A 292 -10.61 5.63 22.85
C GLU A 292 -9.80 6.74 23.51
N PHE A 293 -10.42 7.89 23.80
CA PHE A 293 -9.78 9.07 24.39
C PHE A 293 -9.86 9.08 25.92
N GLY A 294 -10.56 8.11 26.51
CA GLY A 294 -10.77 7.99 27.95
C GLY A 294 -12.24 7.83 28.32
N PRO A 295 -12.56 7.76 29.63
CA PRO A 295 -13.93 7.71 30.11
C PRO A 295 -14.72 8.95 29.67
N THR A 296 -15.94 8.74 29.19
CA THR A 296 -16.87 9.80 28.77
C THR A 296 -18.30 9.36 29.07
N ASP A 297 -19.15 10.32 29.42
CA ASP A 297 -20.58 10.09 29.65
C ASP A 297 -21.38 10.00 28.34
N GLU A 298 -20.83 10.52 27.22
CA GLU A 298 -21.46 10.53 25.89
C GLU A 298 -20.59 9.76 24.85
N PRO A 299 -20.46 8.41 24.96
CA PRO A 299 -19.61 7.60 24.09
C PRO A 299 -20.28 7.35 22.73
N VAL A 300 -20.19 8.33 21.83
CA VAL A 300 -20.66 8.21 20.43
C VAL A 300 -19.84 7.18 19.67
N VAL A 301 -18.57 7.01 20.02
CA VAL A 301 -17.70 5.96 19.51
C VAL A 301 -17.21 5.11 20.68
N GLY A 302 -17.41 3.80 20.60
CA GLY A 302 -17.19 2.88 21.71
C GLY A 302 -16.49 1.60 21.29
N MET A 303 -15.79 0.94 22.22
CA MET A 303 -15.26 -0.40 21.96
C MET A 303 -16.40 -1.39 21.71
N ILE A 304 -16.19 -2.26 20.72
CA ILE A 304 -17.07 -3.40 20.50
C ILE A 304 -16.91 -4.38 21.68
N THR A 305 -18.00 -4.64 22.40
CA THR A 305 -18.03 -5.67 23.45
C THR A 305 -18.51 -7.01 22.93
N GLU A 306 -19.17 -7.07 21.77
CA GLU A 306 -19.64 -8.31 21.13
C GLU A 306 -19.50 -8.24 19.61
N TRP A 307 -18.93 -9.26 18.95
CA TRP A 307 -18.88 -9.33 17.48
C TRP A 307 -19.05 -10.76 16.98
N MET A 308 -19.56 -10.91 15.75
CA MET A 308 -19.69 -12.19 15.08
C MET A 308 -18.44 -12.45 14.24
N ASN A 309 -17.82 -13.62 14.39
CA ASN A 309 -16.78 -14.12 13.49
C ASN A 309 -17.19 -15.51 12.92
N ALA A 310 -16.32 -16.13 12.13
CA ALA A 310 -16.57 -17.44 11.54
C ALA A 310 -16.75 -18.56 12.60
N GLY A 311 -16.28 -18.36 13.83
CA GLY A 311 -16.43 -19.26 14.97
C GLY A 311 -17.65 -18.98 15.86
N GLY A 312 -18.39 -17.88 15.65
CA GLY A 312 -19.59 -17.51 16.40
C GLY A 312 -19.55 -16.10 17.01
N LEU A 313 -20.44 -15.85 17.97
CA LEU A 313 -20.53 -14.59 18.70
C LEU A 313 -19.46 -14.56 19.79
N GLU A 314 -18.45 -13.72 19.63
CA GLU A 314 -17.46 -13.46 20.66
C GLU A 314 -17.91 -12.28 21.52
N LYS A 315 -17.93 -12.48 22.84
CA LYS A 315 -18.28 -11.47 23.83
C LYS A 315 -17.08 -11.18 24.73
N ARG A 316 -16.87 -9.91 25.05
CA ARG A 316 -15.79 -9.47 25.93
C ARG A 316 -16.25 -9.41 27.38
N GLU A 317 -15.40 -9.90 28.29
CA GLU A 317 -15.48 -9.60 29.73
C GLU A 317 -14.63 -8.36 30.07
N ALA A 318 -15.09 -7.55 31.02
CA ALA A 318 -14.35 -6.38 31.49
C ALA A 318 -12.98 -6.79 32.06
N GLY A 319 -11.88 -6.29 31.49
CA GLY A 319 -10.49 -6.60 31.89
C GLY A 319 -9.78 -7.66 31.06
N GLY A 320 -10.41 -8.23 30.02
CA GLY A 320 -9.79 -9.21 29.12
C GLY A 320 -8.75 -8.63 28.14
N ASP A 321 -7.93 -9.54 27.58
CA ASP A 321 -6.82 -9.27 26.66
C ASP A 321 -7.20 -8.30 25.53
N LEU A 322 -6.37 -7.29 25.31
CA LEU A 322 -6.56 -6.26 24.28
C LEU A 322 -6.54 -6.86 22.86
N GLY A 323 -6.02 -8.08 22.67
CA GLY A 323 -5.94 -8.74 21.37
C GLY A 323 -7.28 -9.11 20.74
N GLY A 324 -8.28 -9.47 21.55
CA GLY A 324 -9.50 -10.15 21.06
C GLY A 324 -10.44 -9.30 20.21
N THR A 325 -10.57 -8.00 20.45
CA THR A 325 -11.65 -7.17 19.90
C THR A 325 -11.37 -6.53 18.53
N MET A 326 -10.32 -6.96 17.83
CA MET A 326 -9.93 -6.34 16.55
C MET A 326 -10.75 -6.91 15.38
N ARG A 327 -11.55 -6.05 14.75
CA ARG A 327 -12.15 -6.35 13.45
C ARG A 327 -11.05 -6.23 12.39
N LEU A 328 -10.61 -7.37 11.85
CA LEU A 328 -9.49 -7.46 10.92
C LEU A 328 -9.85 -8.28 9.67
N GLY A 329 -9.58 -7.72 8.50
CA GLY A 329 -9.84 -8.40 7.21
C GLY A 329 -11.16 -8.00 6.58
N ALA A 330 -11.63 -8.79 5.62
CA ALA A 330 -12.81 -8.47 4.82
C ALA A 330 -14.11 -8.73 5.59
N TYR A 331 -15.02 -7.75 5.60
CA TYR A 331 -16.36 -7.89 6.16
C TYR A 331 -17.42 -7.38 5.17
N PRO A 332 -18.59 -8.03 5.10
CA PRO A 332 -19.69 -7.57 4.26
C PRO A 332 -20.30 -6.28 4.83
N ALA A 333 -20.74 -5.39 3.96
CA ALA A 333 -21.57 -4.25 4.29
C ALA A 333 -22.73 -4.15 3.30
N LYS A 334 -23.92 -3.84 3.83
CA LYS A 334 -25.13 -3.64 3.04
C LYS A 334 -25.45 -2.15 2.99
N LEU A 335 -25.40 -1.60 1.80
CA LEU A 335 -25.72 -0.22 1.48
C LEU A 335 -27.21 -0.08 1.17
N ASP A 336 -27.77 1.03 1.59
CA ASP A 336 -29.10 1.50 1.24
C ASP A 336 -29.13 1.94 -0.23
N GLY A 337 -30.17 1.52 -0.95
CA GLY A 337 -30.19 1.53 -2.41
C GLY A 337 -30.23 2.92 -3.06
N ASN A 338 -30.51 3.97 -2.29
CA ASN A 338 -30.55 5.35 -2.75
C ASN A 338 -29.35 6.18 -2.22
N SER A 339 -28.35 5.55 -1.62
CA SER A 339 -27.19 6.24 -1.08
C SER A 339 -26.20 6.64 -2.17
N VAL A 340 -25.45 7.72 -1.92
CA VAL A 340 -24.31 8.12 -2.77
C VAL A 340 -23.31 6.97 -2.90
N VAL A 341 -23.06 6.24 -1.81
CA VAL A 341 -22.11 5.12 -1.77
C VAL A 341 -22.59 3.97 -2.66
N SER A 342 -23.86 3.58 -2.61
CA SER A 342 -24.41 2.52 -3.49
C SER A 342 -24.28 2.87 -4.97
N THR A 343 -24.44 4.15 -5.32
CA THR A 343 -24.26 4.64 -6.69
C THR A 343 -22.81 4.53 -7.15
N ILE A 344 -21.84 4.83 -6.26
CA ILE A 344 -20.40 4.72 -6.57
C ILE A 344 -19.99 3.26 -6.77
N TYR A 345 -20.45 2.34 -5.91
CA TYR A 345 -20.14 0.92 -6.03
C TYR A 345 -20.94 0.20 -7.13
N GLY A 346 -22.06 0.78 -7.58
CA GLY A 346 -22.96 0.14 -8.55
C GLY A 346 -23.75 -1.04 -7.97
N GLY A 347 -23.95 -1.08 -6.65
CA GLY A 347 -24.62 -2.19 -5.96
C GLY A 347 -24.87 -1.92 -4.48
N SER A 348 -25.68 -2.80 -3.84
CA SER A 348 -26.05 -2.70 -2.42
C SER A 348 -25.20 -3.57 -1.50
N ASP A 349 -24.48 -4.55 -2.02
CA ASP A 349 -23.74 -5.53 -1.22
C ASP A 349 -22.26 -5.44 -1.57
N ILE A 350 -21.46 -5.01 -0.60
CA ILE A 350 -20.01 -4.80 -0.76
C ILE A 350 -19.24 -5.57 0.32
N SER A 351 -17.93 -5.68 0.13
CA SER A 351 -17.02 -6.25 1.11
C SER A 351 -15.78 -5.37 1.23
N GLU A 352 -15.51 -4.88 2.43
CA GLU A 352 -14.37 -3.99 2.69
C GLU A 352 -13.47 -4.51 3.80
N ARG A 353 -12.19 -4.11 3.75
CA ARG A 353 -11.20 -4.54 4.74
C ARG A 353 -11.20 -3.60 5.94
N HIS A 354 -11.37 -4.17 7.13
CA HIS A 354 -11.33 -3.44 8.39
C HIS A 354 -10.03 -3.71 9.16
N ARG A 355 -9.62 -2.72 9.95
CA ARG A 355 -8.56 -2.84 10.96
C ARG A 355 -8.80 -1.85 12.09
N HIS A 356 -9.80 -2.11 12.93
CA HIS A 356 -10.16 -1.21 14.02
C HIS A 356 -10.86 -1.97 15.17
N ARG A 357 -11.09 -1.30 16.29
CA ARG A 357 -11.70 -1.87 17.51
C ARG A 357 -12.89 -1.06 18.05
N TYR A 358 -13.10 0.12 17.50
CA TYR A 358 -14.09 1.08 17.98
C TYR A 358 -15.15 1.27 16.89
N GLU A 359 -16.42 1.20 17.25
CA GLU A 359 -17.55 1.39 16.33
C GLU A 359 -18.36 2.60 16.77
N VAL A 360 -19.13 3.14 15.83
CA VAL A 360 -20.17 4.13 16.14
C VAL A 360 -21.24 3.45 16.97
N ASN A 361 -21.55 4.02 18.13
CA ASN A 361 -22.55 3.51 19.05
C ASN A 361 -23.95 3.73 18.47
N THR A 362 -24.62 2.64 18.11
CA THR A 362 -25.93 2.66 17.44
C THR A 362 -27.03 3.30 18.29
N ALA A 363 -26.86 3.44 19.60
CA ALA A 363 -27.77 4.20 20.46
C ALA A 363 -27.87 5.69 20.07
N TYR A 364 -26.85 6.23 19.39
CA TYR A 364 -26.83 7.61 18.91
C TYR A 364 -27.38 7.76 17.50
N ARG A 365 -27.68 6.65 16.80
CA ARG A 365 -28.07 6.66 15.39
C ARG A 365 -29.24 7.61 15.12
N GLU A 366 -30.35 7.49 15.84
CA GLU A 366 -31.54 8.32 15.60
C GLU A 366 -31.23 9.81 15.81
N ARG A 367 -30.43 10.16 16.81
CA ARG A 367 -30.03 11.56 17.10
C ARG A 367 -29.13 12.12 16.01
N LEU A 368 -28.21 11.31 15.48
CA LEU A 368 -27.33 11.67 14.38
C LEU A 368 -28.10 11.81 13.06
N GLU A 369 -29.07 10.92 12.79
CA GLU A 369 -29.95 10.99 11.63
C GLU A 369 -30.86 12.22 11.66
N GLN A 370 -31.36 12.60 12.83
CA GLN A 370 -32.09 13.86 13.02
C GLN A 370 -31.21 15.09 12.74
N GLY A 371 -29.91 15.01 13.02
CA GLY A 371 -28.92 16.03 12.68
C GLY A 371 -28.51 16.06 11.20
N GLY A 372 -28.95 15.09 10.40
CA GLY A 372 -28.70 15.03 8.95
C GLY A 372 -27.61 14.03 8.51
N LEU A 373 -26.98 13.29 9.43
CA LEU A 373 -26.10 12.19 9.05
C LEU A 373 -26.91 11.01 8.54
N VAL A 374 -26.52 10.40 7.42
CA VAL A 374 -27.22 9.23 6.86
C VAL A 374 -26.38 7.98 7.10
N PHE A 375 -26.93 7.01 7.85
CA PHE A 375 -26.35 5.68 7.99
C PHE A 375 -26.76 4.84 6.77
N SER A 376 -25.99 5.02 5.72
CA SER A 376 -26.33 4.71 4.33
C SER A 376 -25.93 3.33 3.85
#